data_AF-A0A7L5BGV9-F1
#
_entry.id   AF-A0A7L5BGV9-F1
#
_cell.length_a   1.000
_cell.length_b   1.000
_cell.length_c   1.000
_cell.angle_alpha   90.00
_cell.angle_beta   90.00
_cell.angle_gamma   90.00
#
_symmetry.space_group_name_H-M   'P 1'
#
loop_
_entity.id
_entity.type
_entity.pdbx_description
1 polymer ?
#
loop_
_entity_poly.entity_id
_entity_poly.type
_entity_poly.pdbx_seq_one_letter_code
_entity_poly.pdbx_strand_id
1 'polypeptide(L)'
;MKEIGLTNAQATKLAGVLAEQRKTEFDALNERHQKITEDWQKEIRTDKDFGGDHLKENVLKADRVIATFGDDAFRRDLVELGIGNHPGLFRLLARVGNALSDDKPLTSETPAASAKSPEEAMYGATTPTQRG
;
A
#
# COMPACT_ATOMS: atom_id res chain seq x y z
N MET A 1 -46.98 -22.40 8.35
CA MET A 1 -47.36 -22.34 9.79
C MET A 1 -48.36 -23.42 10.20
N LYS A 2 -49.33 -23.82 9.34
CA LYS A 2 -50.28 -24.91 9.65
C LYS A 2 -49.74 -26.34 9.48
N GLU A 3 -48.56 -26.52 8.88
CA GLU A 3 -47.99 -27.85 8.58
C GLU A 3 -47.07 -28.42 9.67
N ILE A 4 -46.82 -27.68 10.77
CA ILE A 4 -45.94 -28.14 11.88
C ILE A 4 -46.60 -27.97 13.26
N GLY A 5 -47.88 -27.59 13.34
CA GLY A 5 -48.62 -27.51 14.62
C GLY A 5 -48.10 -26.51 15.65
N LEU A 6 -47.23 -25.56 15.27
CA LEU A 6 -46.69 -24.56 16.18
C LEU A 6 -47.76 -23.52 16.55
N THR A 7 -48.01 -23.35 17.84
CA THR A 7 -48.82 -22.24 18.35
C THR A 7 -48.11 -20.90 18.13
N ASN A 8 -48.86 -19.79 18.08
CA ASN A 8 -48.29 -18.46 17.90
C ASN A 8 -47.18 -18.15 18.93
N ALA A 9 -47.34 -18.56 20.19
CA ALA A 9 -46.34 -18.39 21.23
C ALA A 9 -45.04 -19.18 20.98
N GLN A 10 -45.14 -20.41 20.45
CA GLN A 10 -43.98 -21.21 20.09
C GLN A 10 -43.26 -20.63 18.86
N ALA A 11 -44.00 -20.09 17.89
CA ALA A 11 -43.43 -19.41 16.74
C ALA A 11 -42.64 -18.16 17.15
N THR A 12 -43.15 -17.34 18.08
CA THR A 12 -42.42 -16.17 18.62
C THR A 12 -41.15 -16.59 19.35
N LYS A 13 -41.21 -17.63 20.20
CA LYS A 13 -40.03 -18.13 20.92
C LYS A 13 -38.95 -18.64 19.96
N LEU A 14 -39.34 -19.39 18.92
CA LEU A 14 -38.42 -19.88 17.90
C LEU A 14 -37.79 -18.73 17.11
N ALA A 15 -38.56 -17.72 16.73
CA ALA A 15 -38.04 -16.53 16.05
C ALA A 15 -36.99 -15.80 16.91
N GLY A 16 -37.21 -15.72 18.22
CA GLY A 16 -36.24 -15.16 19.17
C GLY A 16 -34.93 -15.97 19.24
N VAL A 17 -35.02 -17.30 19.35
CA VAL A 17 -33.84 -18.18 19.36
C VAL A 17 -33.05 -18.07 18.06
N LEU A 18 -33.72 -18.03 16.90
CA LEU A 18 -33.06 -17.87 15.60
C LEU A 18 -32.42 -16.49 15.43
N ALA A 19 -33.05 -15.44 15.98
CA ALA A 19 -32.46 -14.10 15.97
C ALA A 19 -31.20 -14.05 16.82
N GLU A 20 -31.23 -14.65 18.01
CA GLU A 20 -30.06 -14.74 18.88
C GLU A 20 -28.94 -15.57 18.24
N GLN A 21 -29.28 -16.72 17.65
CA GLN A 21 -28.32 -17.57 16.97
C GLN A 21 -27.65 -16.83 15.80
N ARG A 22 -28.42 -16.13 14.95
CA ARG A 22 -27.85 -15.32 13.87
C ARG A 22 -26.94 -14.21 14.39
N LYS A 23 -27.29 -13.60 15.51
CA LYS A 23 -26.45 -12.58 16.15
C LYS A 23 -25.14 -13.20 16.64
N THR A 24 -25.18 -14.33 17.34
CA THR A 24 -23.98 -15.06 17.79
C THR A 24 -23.09 -15.47 16.62
N GLU A 25 -23.68 -15.97 15.53
CA GLU A 25 -22.93 -16.34 14.32
C GLU A 25 -22.26 -15.12 13.68
N PHE A 26 -22.96 -13.99 13.60
CA PHE A 26 -22.42 -12.72 13.10
C PHE A 26 -21.28 -12.19 13.98
N ASP A 27 -21.45 -12.21 15.30
CA ASP A 27 -20.43 -11.79 16.25
C ASP A 27 -19.18 -12.68 16.14
N ALA A 28 -19.35 -14.00 16.03
CA ALA A 28 -18.24 -14.94 15.82
C ALA A 28 -17.49 -14.71 14.50
N LEU A 29 -18.20 -14.35 13.42
CA LEU A 29 -17.57 -13.98 12.14
C LEU A 29 -16.75 -12.69 12.27
N ASN A 30 -17.28 -11.68 12.99
CA ASN A 30 -16.57 -10.43 13.24
C ASN A 30 -15.32 -10.64 14.09
N GLU A 31 -15.40 -11.40 15.18
CA GLU A 31 -14.26 -11.74 16.03
C GLU A 31 -13.18 -12.49 15.25
N ARG A 32 -13.58 -13.47 14.42
CA ARG A 32 -12.65 -14.18 13.54
C ARG A 32 -11.98 -13.24 12.55
N HIS A 33 -12.73 -12.32 11.95
CA HIS A 33 -12.19 -11.35 11.01
C HIS A 33 -11.18 -10.41 11.70
N GLN A 34 -11.50 -9.89 12.88
CA GLN A 34 -10.58 -9.05 13.66
C GLN A 34 -9.29 -9.79 14.00
N LYS A 35 -9.39 -11.04 14.45
CA LYS A 35 -8.23 -11.88 14.75
C LYS A 35 -7.34 -12.09 13.52
N ILE A 36 -7.93 -12.39 12.36
CA ILE A 36 -7.19 -12.54 11.10
C ILE A 36 -6.42 -11.25 10.77
N THR A 37 -7.08 -10.09 10.88
CA THR A 37 -6.45 -8.79 10.60
C THR A 37 -5.32 -8.47 11.58
N GLU A 38 -5.47 -8.80 12.87
CA GLU A 38 -4.40 -8.65 13.86
C GLU A 38 -3.21 -9.58 13.56
N ASP A 39 -3.49 -10.83 13.19
CA ASP A 39 -2.46 -11.82 12.88
C ASP A 39 -1.70 -11.44 11.61
N TRP A 40 -2.36 -10.84 10.62
CA TRP A 40 -1.70 -10.24 9.47
C TRP A 40 -0.75 -9.11 9.85
N GLN A 41 -1.17 -8.20 10.73
CA GLN A 41 -0.27 -7.14 11.21
C GLN A 41 0.94 -7.71 11.95
N LYS A 42 0.75 -8.76 12.76
CA LYS A 42 1.85 -9.46 13.44
C LYS A 42 2.79 -10.08 12.41
N GLU A 43 2.24 -10.79 11.41
CA GLU A 43 3.03 -11.41 10.35
C GLU A 43 3.91 -10.37 9.64
N ILE A 44 3.34 -9.25 9.22
CA ILE A 44 4.09 -8.14 8.60
C ILE A 44 5.17 -7.61 9.53
N ARG A 45 4.86 -7.36 10.81
CA ARG A 45 5.84 -6.84 11.78
C ARG A 45 7.01 -7.80 12.01
N THR A 46 6.73 -9.11 11.99
CA THR A 46 7.74 -10.17 12.21
C THR A 46 8.40 -10.68 10.94
N ASP A 47 8.01 -10.16 9.77
CA ASP A 47 8.59 -10.51 8.49
C ASP A 47 10.06 -10.06 8.46
N LYS A 48 10.97 -10.97 8.11
CA LYS A 48 12.42 -10.70 8.14
C LYS A 48 12.90 -9.82 7.00
N ASP A 49 12.21 -9.90 5.86
CA ASP A 49 12.60 -9.19 4.64
C ASP A 49 11.88 -7.84 4.53
N PHE A 50 10.62 -7.81 4.99
CA PHE A 50 9.75 -6.65 4.84
C PHE A 50 9.38 -5.95 6.14
N GLY A 51 9.46 -6.67 7.27
CA GLY A 51 9.09 -6.23 8.60
C GLY A 51 10.28 -5.75 9.43
N GLY A 52 10.13 -5.78 10.75
CA GLY A 52 11.17 -5.35 11.70
C GLY A 52 11.73 -3.96 11.38
N ASP A 53 13.04 -3.88 11.23
CA ASP A 53 13.76 -2.64 10.92
C ASP A 53 13.44 -2.11 9.52
N HIS A 54 13.07 -2.99 8.57
CA HIS A 54 12.71 -2.63 7.21
C HIS A 54 11.25 -2.16 7.08
N LEU A 55 10.42 -2.36 8.11
CA LEU A 55 8.99 -2.10 8.05
C LEU A 55 8.68 -0.66 7.65
N LYS A 56 9.36 0.31 8.28
CA LYS A 56 9.12 1.74 8.02
C LYS A 56 9.42 2.10 6.57
N GLU A 57 10.53 1.62 6.04
CA GLU A 57 10.93 1.87 4.65
C GLU A 57 9.95 1.22 3.67
N ASN A 58 9.56 -0.03 3.92
CA ASN A 58 8.66 -0.77 3.04
C ASN A 58 7.22 -0.23 3.06
N VAL A 59 6.77 0.33 4.18
CA VAL A 59 5.50 1.08 4.24
C VAL A 59 5.55 2.31 3.35
N LEU A 60 6.65 3.08 3.36
CA LEU A 60 6.79 4.24 2.49
C LEU A 60 6.87 3.85 1.00
N LYS A 61 7.56 2.75 0.68
CA LYS A 61 7.59 2.16 -0.66
C LYS A 61 6.18 1.77 -1.12
N ALA A 62 5.43 1.06 -0.28
CA ALA A 62 4.07 0.64 -0.58
C ALA A 62 3.12 1.83 -0.77
N ASP A 63 3.17 2.84 0.11
CA ASP A 63 2.32 4.04 -0.01
C ASP A 63 2.64 4.83 -1.28
N ARG A 64 3.91 4.91 -1.67
CA ARG A 64 4.31 5.50 -2.96
C ARG A 64 3.70 4.75 -4.14
N VAL A 65 3.71 3.41 -4.14
CA VAL A 65 3.09 2.62 -5.22
C VAL A 65 1.60 2.93 -5.33
N ILE A 66 0.89 2.97 -4.19
CA ILE A 66 -0.54 3.32 -4.17
C ILE A 66 -0.76 4.76 -4.65
N ALA A 67 0.11 5.71 -4.28
CA ALA A 67 0.00 7.09 -4.75
C ALA A 67 0.29 7.25 -6.24
N THR A 68 1.20 6.44 -6.81
CA THR A 68 1.59 6.54 -8.22
C THR A 68 0.62 5.81 -9.15
N PHE A 69 0.12 4.63 -8.74
CA PHE A 69 -0.65 3.73 -9.61
C PHE A 69 -2.08 3.48 -9.14
N GLY A 70 -2.36 3.75 -7.87
CA GLY A 70 -3.71 3.63 -7.31
C GLY A 70 -4.53 4.88 -7.58
N ASP A 71 -5.79 4.80 -7.15
CA ASP A 71 -6.72 5.92 -7.09
C ASP A 71 -7.38 5.96 -5.70
N ASP A 72 -8.17 7.01 -5.46
CA ASP A 72 -8.89 7.17 -4.20
C ASP A 72 -9.91 6.04 -3.95
N ALA A 73 -10.44 5.44 -5.02
CA ALA A 73 -11.36 4.30 -4.92
C ALA A 73 -10.63 3.07 -4.36
N PHE A 74 -9.46 2.75 -4.88
CA PHE A 74 -8.62 1.65 -4.42
C PHE A 74 -8.21 1.86 -2.96
N ARG A 75 -7.77 3.07 -2.57
CA ARG A 75 -7.44 3.37 -1.17
C ARG A 75 -8.62 3.14 -0.22
N ARG A 76 -9.82 3.59 -0.61
CA ARG A 76 -11.04 3.36 0.17
C ARG A 76 -11.32 1.86 0.28
N ASP A 77 -11.29 1.13 -0.83
CA ASP A 77 -11.63 -0.29 -0.86
C ASP A 77 -10.66 -1.13 -0.02
N LEU A 78 -9.38 -0.77 0.06
CA LEU A 78 -8.41 -1.42 0.96
C LEU A 78 -8.78 -1.29 2.44
N VAL A 79 -9.37 -0.15 2.82
CA VAL A 79 -9.83 0.12 4.20
C VAL A 79 -11.16 -0.58 4.46
N GLU A 80 -12.12 -0.45 3.54
CA GLU A 80 -13.46 -1.01 3.67
C GLU A 80 -13.46 -2.55 3.70
N LEU A 81 -12.66 -3.17 2.84
CA LEU A 81 -12.51 -4.63 2.81
C LEU A 81 -11.58 -5.16 3.91
N GLY A 82 -10.90 -4.28 4.65
CA GLY A 82 -9.94 -4.66 5.69
C GLY A 82 -8.65 -5.32 5.17
N ILE A 83 -8.40 -5.28 3.87
CA ILE A 83 -7.26 -5.96 3.22
C ILE A 83 -5.98 -5.12 3.19
N GLY A 84 -6.01 -3.87 3.67
CA GLY A 84 -4.83 -3.00 3.71
C GLY A 84 -3.64 -3.59 4.49
N ASN A 85 -3.91 -4.44 5.49
CA ASN A 85 -2.88 -5.14 6.27
C ASN A 85 -2.53 -6.53 5.72
N HIS A 86 -3.06 -6.94 4.57
CA HIS A 86 -2.83 -8.28 4.05
C HIS A 86 -1.33 -8.49 3.69
N PRO A 87 -0.61 -9.48 4.27
CA PRO A 87 0.84 -9.61 4.12
C PRO A 87 1.29 -9.81 2.67
N GLY A 88 0.53 -10.60 1.90
CA GLY A 88 0.82 -10.80 0.47
C GLY A 88 0.71 -9.52 -0.35
N LEU A 89 -0.25 -8.65 -0.01
CA LEU A 89 -0.45 -7.38 -0.71
C LEU A 89 0.64 -6.39 -0.31
N PHE A 90 0.95 -6.30 0.98
CA PHE A 90 2.03 -5.47 1.48
C PHE A 90 3.38 -5.84 0.84
N ARG A 91 3.74 -7.13 0.82
CA ARG A 91 4.97 -7.62 0.17
C ARG A 91 4.99 -7.30 -1.32
N LEU A 92 3.87 -7.43 -2.01
CA LEU A 92 3.76 -7.07 -3.43
C LEU A 92 4.08 -5.58 -3.63
N LEU A 93 3.38 -4.70 -2.90
CA LEU A 93 3.55 -3.26 -3.00
C LEU A 93 4.98 -2.83 -2.61
N ALA A 94 5.56 -3.44 -1.58
CA ALA A 94 6.93 -3.16 -1.18
C ALA A 94 7.95 -3.58 -2.26
N ARG A 95 7.78 -4.75 -2.89
CA ARG A 95 8.65 -5.18 -4.02
C ARG A 95 8.52 -4.26 -5.23
N VAL A 96 7.30 -3.86 -5.58
CA VAL A 96 7.08 -2.89 -6.66
C VAL A 96 7.74 -1.56 -6.33
N GLY A 97 7.57 -1.06 -5.10
CA GLY A 97 8.19 0.18 -4.65
C GLY A 97 9.72 0.12 -4.63
N ASN A 98 10.29 -1.05 -4.34
CA ASN A 98 11.73 -1.28 -4.46
C ASN A 98 12.19 -1.21 -5.92
N ALA A 99 11.52 -1.92 -6.84
CA ALA A 99 11.85 -1.89 -8.26
C ALA A 99 11.77 -0.47 -8.85
N LEU A 100 10.80 0.34 -8.43
CA LEU A 100 10.70 1.75 -8.84
C LEU A 100 11.81 2.64 -8.28
N SER A 101 12.36 2.27 -7.12
CA SER A 101 13.47 3.01 -6.51
C SER A 101 14.80 2.65 -7.18
N ASP A 102 14.94 1.40 -7.60
CA ASP A 102 16.11 0.91 -8.35
C ASP A 102 16.14 1.45 -9.80
N ASP A 103 14.98 1.72 -10.40
CA ASP A 103 14.84 2.23 -11.77
C ASP A 103 14.80 3.76 -11.85
N LYS A 104 15.02 4.45 -10.72
CA LYS A 104 15.35 5.88 -10.77
C LYS A 104 16.82 5.97 -11.20
N PRO A 105 17.17 6.45 -12.41
CA PRO A 105 18.53 6.89 -12.63
C PRO A 105 18.83 7.89 -11.50
N LEU A 106 20.00 7.74 -10.88
CA LEU A 106 20.66 8.86 -10.21
C LEU A 106 20.35 10.06 -11.09
N THR A 107 19.64 11.05 -10.56
CA THR A 107 19.67 12.35 -11.18
C THR A 107 21.13 12.59 -11.42
N SER A 108 21.55 12.53 -12.68
CA SER A 108 22.65 13.32 -13.13
C SER A 108 22.21 14.74 -12.82
N GLU A 109 22.46 15.16 -11.58
CA GLU A 109 23.13 16.43 -11.38
C GLU A 109 24.33 16.36 -12.31
N THR A 110 24.07 16.64 -13.58
CA THR A 110 25.03 17.32 -14.41
C THR A 110 25.32 18.55 -13.58
N PRO A 111 26.49 18.65 -12.90
CA PRO A 111 26.89 19.96 -12.43
C PRO A 111 26.87 20.76 -13.71
N ALA A 112 26.00 21.78 -13.78
CA ALA A 112 25.83 22.61 -14.96
C ALA A 112 27.21 22.83 -15.54
N ALA A 113 27.49 22.17 -16.68
CA ALA A 113 28.76 22.34 -17.35
C ALA A 113 28.81 23.83 -17.59
N SER A 114 29.76 24.51 -16.93
CA SER A 114 29.89 25.96 -16.95
C SER A 114 29.58 26.41 -18.35
N ALA A 115 28.49 27.16 -18.51
CA ALA A 115 28.03 27.62 -19.80
C ALA A 115 29.14 28.49 -20.38
N LYS A 116 30.04 27.89 -21.17
CA LYS A 116 30.91 28.62 -22.06
C LYS A 116 29.97 29.32 -23.01
N SER A 117 29.97 30.64 -22.96
CA SER A 117 29.08 31.43 -23.78
C SER A 117 29.41 31.17 -25.27
N PRO A 118 28.42 31.27 -26.17
CA PRO A 118 28.62 31.02 -27.61
C PRO A 118 29.81 31.78 -28.22
N GLU A 119 30.18 32.90 -27.61
CA GLU A 119 31.34 33.72 -28.01
C GLU A 119 32.69 32.99 -27.84
N GLU A 120 32.90 32.22 -26.76
CA GLU A 120 34.14 31.47 -26.53
C GLU A 120 34.32 30.29 -27.50
N ALA A 121 33.21 29.74 -28.01
CA ALA A 121 33.23 28.67 -29.01
C ALA A 121 33.54 29.19 -30.43
N MET A 122 33.14 30.43 -30.74
CA MET A 122 33.29 31.02 -32.08
C MET A 122 34.63 31.74 -32.31
N TYR A 123 35.24 32.29 -31.25
CA TYR A 123 36.48 33.10 -31.37
C TYR A 123 37.72 32.44 -30.74
N GLY A 124 37.77 31.11 -30.75
CA GLY A 124 38.87 30.32 -30.17
C GLY A 124 40.26 30.94 -30.36
N ALA A 125 40.94 31.17 -29.23
CA ALA A 125 42.32 31.61 -29.03
C ALA A 125 43.09 32.05 -30.29
N THR A 126 42.76 33.23 -30.83
CA THR A 126 43.66 33.93 -31.76
C THR A 126 44.71 34.66 -30.93
N THR A 127 45.87 34.05 -30.72
CA THR A 127 47.07 34.70 -30.22
C THR A 127 47.47 35.85 -31.17
N PRO A 128 47.54 37.11 -30.72
CA PRO A 128 48.19 38.14 -31.51
C PRO A 128 49.70 38.05 -31.28
N THR A 129 50.42 37.63 -32.32
CA THR A 129 51.87 37.86 -32.47
C THR A 129 52.14 39.36 -32.35
N GLN A 130 52.82 39.78 -31.28
CA GLN A 130 53.35 41.15 -31.18
C GLN A 130 54.64 41.22 -32.01
N ARG A 131 54.55 41.88 -33.17
CA ARG A 131 55.70 42.29 -33.99
C ARG A 131 55.63 43.81 -34.12
N GLY A 132 56.66 44.51 -33.65
CA GLY A 132 56.77 45.97 -33.67
C GLY A 132 57.40 46.48 -32.39
#